data_AF-A0A9X5XDP9-F1
#
_entry.id   AF-A0A9X5XDP9-F1
#
_cell.length_a   1.000
_cell.length_b   1.000
_cell.length_c   1.000
_cell.angle_alpha   90.00
_cell.angle_beta   90.00
_cell.angle_gamma   90.00
#
_symmetry.space_group_name_H-M   'P 1'
#
loop_
_entity.id
_entity.type
_entity.pdbx_description
1 polymer ?
#
loop_
_entity_poly.entity_id
_entity_poly.type
_entity_poly.pdbx_seq_one_letter_code
_entity_poly.pdbx_strand_id
1 'polypeptide(L)'
;MSAVWRASRAAVRRRRLQTSVIGVVVLVSSMALVVALGLLDVASGPFDRLFGQARGAHVIATFDAAKVSGTQLARTAHRPGVRAWAGPFPEAVVDLPQNAASEMPGMGPGPLTVVGRAQPGGPVDRLDLFAGHWATGRDQIVLALPDAPGMGNGPHSPIGKRIQLPGLVPMTVVGLASGVSGSAQAWVSPQQIAALHPTTYQMLYRFDQAATARQITADTAAVTAGLPSGSLVAHQSYLTLKAQVASKPNAFVPFLMAFGILGLLVAVLIVANVVSGAVVSGFRHIGVLKSLGFTPNQVVAVYLVMICVPATAGALAGTALGAVVARPLLHVVFQGADLGTVNVTPTIGSWVYASTALGMPAVVVLAALIPA
;
A
#
# COMPACT_ATOMS: atom_id res chain seq x y z
N MET A 1 -35.94 -9.97 -30.76
CA MET A 1 -35.47 -9.44 -29.46
C MET A 1 -36.49 -8.54 -28.74
N SER A 2 -37.36 -7.78 -29.42
CA SER A 2 -38.33 -6.86 -28.79
C SER A 2 -39.38 -7.54 -27.89
N ALA A 3 -39.85 -8.74 -28.25
CA ALA A 3 -40.84 -9.49 -27.46
C ALA A 3 -40.26 -10.04 -26.15
N VAL A 4 -39.04 -10.60 -26.20
CA VAL A 4 -38.28 -11.03 -25.03
C VAL A 4 -38.09 -9.86 -24.05
N TRP A 5 -37.64 -8.71 -24.54
CA TRP A 5 -37.45 -7.52 -23.70
C TRP A 5 -38.72 -7.00 -23.03
N ARG A 6 -39.85 -6.99 -23.75
CA ARG A 6 -41.15 -6.60 -23.18
C ARG A 6 -41.62 -7.60 -22.11
N ALA A 7 -41.47 -8.90 -22.36
CA ALA A 7 -41.80 -9.94 -21.40
C ALA A 7 -40.91 -9.86 -20.15
N SER A 8 -39.60 -9.67 -20.31
CA SER A 8 -38.65 -9.49 -19.21
C SER A 8 -39.00 -8.27 -18.35
N ARG A 9 -39.27 -7.10 -18.97
CA ARG A 9 -39.66 -5.88 -18.23
C ARG A 9 -40.92 -6.09 -17.41
N ALA A 10 -41.93 -6.77 -17.96
CA ALA A 10 -43.17 -7.07 -17.24
C ALA A 10 -42.95 -8.06 -16.09
N ALA A 11 -42.09 -9.06 -16.28
CA ALA A 11 -41.74 -10.05 -15.26
C ALA A 11 -40.99 -9.42 -14.08
N VAL A 12 -39.99 -8.57 -14.35
CA VAL A 12 -39.26 -7.79 -13.33
C VAL A 12 -40.22 -6.92 -12.51
N ARG A 13 -41.19 -6.26 -13.15
CA ARG A 13 -42.12 -5.36 -12.46
C ARG A 13 -43.14 -6.08 -11.57
N ARG A 14 -43.52 -7.31 -11.93
CA ARG A 14 -44.47 -8.15 -11.17
C ARG A 14 -43.80 -8.89 -10.02
N ARG A 15 -42.55 -9.34 -10.15
CA ARG A 15 -41.84 -10.12 -9.12
C ARG A 15 -40.92 -9.27 -8.24
N ARG A 16 -41.47 -8.18 -7.68
CA ARG A 16 -40.69 -7.16 -6.95
C ARG A 16 -39.85 -7.72 -5.80
N LEU A 17 -40.40 -8.61 -4.99
CA LEU A 17 -39.67 -9.19 -3.85
C LEU A 17 -38.43 -9.97 -4.32
N GLN A 18 -38.59 -10.78 -5.37
CA GLN A 18 -37.51 -11.58 -5.93
C GLN A 18 -36.40 -10.71 -6.53
N THR A 19 -36.79 -9.70 -7.31
CA THR A 19 -35.88 -8.72 -7.91
C THR A 19 -35.13 -7.92 -6.84
N SER A 20 -35.81 -7.49 -5.78
CA SER A 20 -35.20 -6.76 -4.68
C SER A 20 -34.21 -7.62 -3.89
N VAL A 21 -34.55 -8.87 -3.59
CA VAL A 21 -33.65 -9.80 -2.87
C VAL A 21 -32.36 -10.04 -3.65
N ILE A 22 -32.45 -10.33 -4.96
CA ILE A 22 -31.26 -10.49 -5.81
C ILE A 22 -30.41 -9.21 -5.80
N GLY A 23 -31.05 -8.05 -6.01
CA GLY A 23 -30.35 -6.77 -6.06
C GLY A 23 -29.62 -6.45 -4.76
N VAL A 24 -30.26 -6.64 -3.61
CA VAL A 24 -29.67 -6.39 -2.28
C VAL A 24 -28.50 -7.34 -1.99
N VAL A 25 -28.66 -8.62 -2.30
CA VAL A 25 -27.60 -9.61 -2.06
C VAL A 25 -26.38 -9.32 -2.93
N VAL A 26 -26.57 -9.07 -4.23
CA VAL A 26 -25.47 -8.73 -5.13
C VAL A 26 -24.83 -7.40 -4.72
N LEU A 27 -25.60 -6.43 -4.23
CA LEU A 27 -25.09 -5.16 -3.70
C LEU A 27 -24.18 -5.39 -2.49
N VAL A 28 -24.63 -6.14 -1.48
CA VAL A 28 -23.84 -6.39 -0.26
C VAL A 28 -22.57 -7.19 -0.58
N SER A 29 -22.67 -8.21 -1.42
CA SER A 29 -21.51 -9.01 -1.81
C SER A 29 -20.51 -8.21 -2.66
N SER A 30 -20.99 -7.33 -3.55
CA SER A 30 -20.10 -6.46 -4.35
C SER A 30 -19.41 -5.43 -3.47
N MET A 31 -20.13 -4.86 -2.49
CA MET A 31 -19.56 -3.96 -1.49
C MET A 31 -18.44 -4.65 -0.69
N ALA A 32 -18.68 -5.86 -0.19
CA ALA A 32 -17.68 -6.65 0.53
C ALA A 32 -16.46 -6.99 -0.36
N LEU A 33 -16.68 -7.34 -1.62
CA LEU A 33 -15.61 -7.64 -2.57
C LEU A 33 -14.73 -6.42 -2.87
N VAL A 34 -15.33 -5.23 -3.04
CA VAL A 34 -14.58 -3.98 -3.20
C VAL A 34 -13.73 -3.68 -1.97
N VAL A 35 -14.25 -3.89 -0.76
CA VAL A 35 -13.49 -3.68 0.47
C VAL A 35 -12.32 -4.67 0.56
N ALA A 36 -12.54 -5.95 0.26
CA ALA A 36 -11.50 -6.99 0.30
C ALA A 36 -10.38 -6.74 -0.74
N LEU A 37 -10.75 -6.49 -2.00
CA LEU A 37 -9.79 -6.20 -3.07
C LEU A 37 -9.11 -4.84 -2.87
N GLY A 38 -9.84 -3.84 -2.38
CA GLY A 38 -9.30 -2.53 -2.06
C GLY A 38 -8.26 -2.59 -0.96
N LEU A 39 -8.48 -3.41 0.07
CA LEU A 39 -7.47 -3.67 1.11
C LEU A 39 -6.23 -4.36 0.54
N LEU A 40 -6.41 -5.35 -0.36
CA LEU A 40 -5.28 -6.04 -1.01
C LEU A 40 -4.46 -5.08 -1.89
N ASP A 41 -5.12 -4.20 -2.63
CA ASP A 41 -4.47 -3.17 -3.45
C ASP A 41 -3.73 -2.16 -2.56
N VAL A 42 -4.33 -1.69 -1.47
CA VAL A 42 -3.71 -0.76 -0.54
C VAL A 42 -2.56 -1.41 0.26
N ALA A 43 -2.58 -2.72 0.47
CA ALA A 43 -1.47 -3.43 1.12
C ALA A 43 -0.23 -3.55 0.22
N SER A 44 -0.39 -3.54 -1.10
CA SER A 44 0.69 -3.87 -2.05
C SER A 44 1.12 -2.70 -2.95
N GLY A 45 0.18 -1.89 -3.42
CA GLY A 45 0.41 -0.83 -4.41
C GLY A 45 1.00 0.48 -3.89
N PRO A 46 0.61 1.01 -2.71
CA PRO A 46 1.10 2.30 -2.24
C PRO A 46 2.60 2.32 -1.97
N PHE A 47 3.15 1.25 -1.39
CA PHE A 47 4.59 1.17 -1.15
C PHE A 47 5.36 1.32 -2.47
N ASP A 48 5.02 0.54 -3.50
CA ASP A 48 5.72 0.60 -4.79
C ASP A 48 5.61 1.98 -5.47
N ARG A 49 4.43 2.62 -5.38
CA ARG A 49 4.21 3.97 -5.93
C ARG A 49 5.06 5.02 -5.20
N LEU A 50 5.00 5.04 -3.87
CA LEU A 50 5.72 6.02 -3.04
C LEU A 50 7.22 5.78 -3.12
N PHE A 51 7.66 4.53 -3.09
CA PHE A 51 9.05 4.16 -3.28
C PHE A 51 9.57 4.55 -4.67
N GLY A 52 8.75 4.43 -5.72
CA GLY A 52 9.06 4.91 -7.06
C GLY A 52 9.18 6.44 -7.14
N GLN A 53 8.21 7.17 -6.59
CA GLN A 53 8.18 8.64 -6.57
C GLN A 53 9.32 9.25 -5.75
N ALA A 54 9.61 8.66 -4.59
CA ALA A 54 10.73 9.04 -3.73
C ALA A 54 12.09 8.57 -4.27
N ARG A 55 12.12 7.81 -5.37
CA ARG A 55 13.34 7.16 -5.88
C ARG A 55 14.07 6.38 -4.77
N GLY A 56 13.34 5.59 -3.98
CA GLY A 56 13.87 4.90 -2.81
C GLY A 56 15.07 3.99 -3.12
N ALA A 57 15.91 3.72 -2.13
CA ALA A 57 17.10 2.90 -2.34
C ALA A 57 16.71 1.41 -2.43
N HIS A 58 17.08 0.72 -3.53
CA HIS A 58 16.89 -0.74 -3.63
C HIS A 58 17.75 -1.45 -2.57
N VAL A 59 18.95 -0.93 -2.33
CA VAL A 59 19.84 -1.35 -1.26
C VAL A 59 20.44 -0.14 -0.56
N ILE A 60 20.35 -0.14 0.77
CA ILE A 60 21.16 0.72 1.63
C ILE A 60 22.29 -0.15 2.16
N ALA A 61 23.54 0.25 1.91
CA ALA A 61 24.72 -0.49 2.31
C ALA A 61 25.59 0.39 3.22
N THR A 62 25.92 -0.14 4.39
CA THR A 62 26.75 0.51 5.40
C THR A 62 28.14 -0.11 5.36
N PHE A 63 29.15 0.72 5.19
CA PHE A 63 30.55 0.33 5.05
C PHE A 63 31.39 0.84 6.21
N ASP A 64 32.39 0.07 6.61
CA ASP A 64 33.36 0.42 7.65
C ASP A 64 34.34 1.48 7.12
N ALA A 65 34.32 2.68 7.73
CA ALA A 65 35.17 3.80 7.33
C ALA A 65 36.66 3.55 7.63
N ALA A 66 37.00 2.64 8.54
CA ALA A 66 38.38 2.25 8.82
C ALA A 66 38.98 1.37 7.71
N LYS A 67 38.14 0.68 6.94
CA LYS A 67 38.58 -0.25 5.88
C LYS A 67 38.48 0.34 4.49
N VAL A 68 37.52 1.24 4.25
CA VAL A 68 37.25 1.80 2.92
C VAL A 68 37.08 3.31 2.99
N SER A 69 37.75 4.01 2.08
CA SER A 69 37.62 5.45 1.94
C SER A 69 36.37 5.85 1.13
N GLY A 70 35.84 7.04 1.40
CA GLY A 70 34.72 7.60 0.60
C GLY A 70 35.02 7.65 -0.90
N THR A 71 36.28 7.88 -1.31
CA THR A 71 36.65 7.88 -2.74
C THR A 71 36.58 6.49 -3.38
N GLN A 72 36.84 5.41 -2.64
CA GLN A 72 36.66 4.04 -3.12
C GLN A 72 35.17 3.69 -3.24
N LEU A 73 34.36 4.11 -2.26
CA LEU A 73 32.90 3.93 -2.32
C LEU A 73 32.28 4.74 -3.47
N ALA A 74 32.76 5.96 -3.75
CA ALA A 74 32.27 6.72 -4.89
C ALA A 74 32.52 6.04 -6.26
N ARG A 75 33.46 5.07 -6.34
CA ARG A 75 33.68 4.29 -7.58
C ARG A 75 32.67 3.15 -7.75
N THR A 76 32.10 2.62 -6.68
CA THR A 76 31.10 1.53 -6.76
C THR A 76 29.81 2.01 -7.46
N ALA A 77 29.53 3.31 -7.35
CA ALA A 77 28.45 4.00 -8.04
C ALA A 77 28.46 3.86 -9.58
N HIS A 78 29.62 3.61 -10.17
CA HIS A 78 29.82 3.48 -11.62
C HIS A 78 29.89 2.01 -12.07
N ARG A 79 29.58 1.06 -11.19
CA ARG A 79 29.59 -0.37 -11.53
C ARG A 79 28.41 -0.72 -12.45
N PRO A 80 28.58 -1.73 -13.33
CA PRO A 80 27.49 -2.22 -14.17
C PRO A 80 26.27 -2.62 -13.33
N GLY A 81 25.06 -2.30 -13.83
CA GLY A 81 23.79 -2.59 -13.16
C GLY A 81 23.33 -1.52 -12.16
N VAL A 82 24.19 -0.55 -11.79
CA VAL A 82 23.79 0.61 -10.98
C VAL A 82 23.16 1.67 -11.88
N ARG A 83 21.87 1.92 -11.69
CA ARG A 83 21.11 2.94 -12.41
C ARG A 83 21.21 4.33 -11.78
N ALA A 84 21.18 4.37 -10.45
CA ALA A 84 21.31 5.61 -9.67
C ALA A 84 21.89 5.29 -8.29
N TRP A 85 22.56 6.27 -7.69
CA TRP A 85 23.20 6.11 -6.39
C TRP A 85 23.20 7.42 -5.60
N ALA A 86 23.30 7.35 -4.28
CA ALA A 86 23.56 8.50 -3.41
C ALA A 86 24.52 8.12 -2.27
N GLY A 87 25.35 9.06 -1.82
CA GLY A 87 26.39 8.85 -0.82
C GLY A 87 27.78 9.23 -1.34
N PRO A 88 28.88 8.68 -0.79
CA PRO A 88 28.94 8.09 0.53
C PRO A 88 28.56 9.13 1.58
N PHE A 89 27.51 8.87 2.35
CA PHE A 89 27.12 9.72 3.47
C PHE A 89 27.80 9.23 4.74
N PRO A 90 28.51 10.08 5.50
CA PRO A 90 29.01 9.68 6.81
C PRO A 90 27.84 9.35 7.73
N GLU A 91 27.93 8.23 8.44
CA GLU A 91 26.91 7.72 9.34
C GLU A 91 27.52 7.52 10.75
N ALA A 92 26.77 7.90 11.76
CA ALA A 92 27.11 7.70 13.17
C ALA A 92 25.88 7.22 13.94
N VAL A 93 26.09 6.39 14.95
CA VAL A 93 25.03 5.95 15.86
C VAL A 93 25.24 6.64 17.20
N VAL A 94 24.20 7.32 17.69
CA VAL A 94 24.24 8.06 18.95
C VAL A 94 23.09 7.60 19.83
N ASP A 95 23.31 7.41 21.13
CA ASP A 95 22.23 7.03 22.03
C ASP A 95 21.32 8.21 22.35
N LEU A 96 20.02 8.05 22.12
CA LEU A 96 18.98 8.98 22.55
C LEU A 96 18.58 8.65 24.00
N PRO A 97 18.87 9.54 24.97
CA PRO A 97 18.57 9.27 26.37
C PRO A 97 17.06 9.37 26.65
N GLN A 98 16.60 8.70 27.72
CA GLN A 98 15.18 8.62 28.09
C GLN A 98 14.50 9.98 28.29
N ASN A 99 15.20 10.95 28.88
CA ASN A 99 14.69 12.31 29.05
C ASN A 99 14.41 12.99 27.71
N ALA A 100 15.35 12.93 26.76
CA ALA A 100 15.17 13.51 25.43
C ALA A 100 14.07 12.78 24.65
N ALA A 101 14.00 11.45 24.72
CA ALA A 101 12.95 10.66 24.09
C ALA A 101 11.56 11.00 24.64
N SER A 102 11.42 11.21 25.95
CA SER A 102 10.13 11.54 26.59
C SER A 102 9.54 12.88 26.12
N GLU A 103 10.39 13.79 25.63
CA GLU A 103 9.98 15.08 25.08
C GLU A 103 9.67 15.04 23.58
N MET A 104 9.93 13.90 22.92
CA MET A 104 9.79 13.69 21.48
C MET A 104 8.68 12.69 21.17
N PRO A 105 7.54 13.14 20.62
CA PRO A 105 6.49 12.24 20.17
C PRO A 105 7.02 11.28 19.10
N GLY A 106 6.73 9.98 19.25
CA GLY A 106 7.07 8.96 18.24
C GLY A 106 8.53 8.48 18.24
N MET A 107 9.38 8.95 19.17
CA MET A 107 10.73 8.40 19.38
C MET A 107 10.83 7.68 20.73
N GLY A 108 11.44 6.49 20.71
CA GLY A 108 11.82 5.77 21.93
C GLY A 108 13.29 6.01 22.28
N PRO A 109 13.68 5.80 23.56
CA PRO A 109 15.08 5.81 23.94
C PRO A 109 15.85 4.67 23.25
N GLY A 110 17.13 4.89 22.95
CA GLY A 110 18.00 3.89 22.33
C GLY A 110 18.87 4.44 21.21
N PRO A 111 19.47 3.56 20.39
CA PRO A 111 20.38 3.98 19.34
C PRO A 111 19.64 4.75 18.25
N LEU A 112 20.18 5.92 17.91
CA LEU A 112 19.72 6.81 16.87
C LEU A 112 20.75 6.85 15.74
N THR A 113 20.39 6.36 14.55
CA THR A 113 21.23 6.47 13.35
C THR A 113 21.13 7.88 12.78
N VAL A 114 22.25 8.61 12.85
CA VAL A 114 22.40 9.99 12.35
C VAL A 114 23.26 9.99 11.09
N VAL A 115 22.75 10.59 10.02
CA VAL A 115 23.46 10.66 8.73
C VAL A 115 23.77 12.11 8.35
N GLY A 116 25.01 12.36 7.94
CA GLY A 116 25.43 13.66 7.40
C GLY A 116 25.01 13.84 5.96
N ARG A 117 24.03 14.69 5.69
CA ARG A 117 23.46 14.87 4.36
C ARG A 117 23.20 16.35 4.06
N ALA A 118 23.73 16.83 2.94
CA ALA A 118 23.67 18.25 2.58
C ALA A 118 22.26 18.76 2.19
N GLN A 119 21.43 17.87 1.63
CA GLN A 119 20.11 18.22 1.11
C GLN A 119 19.14 17.04 1.22
N PRO A 120 17.82 17.27 1.38
CA PRO A 120 16.81 16.21 1.47
C PRO A 120 16.61 15.47 0.15
N GLY A 121 16.93 16.13 -0.98
CA GLY A 121 16.80 15.58 -2.31
C GLY A 121 17.98 14.71 -2.75
N GLY A 122 17.87 14.15 -3.95
CA GLY A 122 18.93 13.40 -4.59
C GLY A 122 18.45 12.54 -5.76
N PRO A 123 19.40 11.92 -6.48
CA PRO A 123 19.09 10.87 -7.46
C PRO A 123 18.47 9.62 -6.82
N VAL A 124 18.76 9.35 -5.55
CA VAL A 124 18.23 8.23 -4.75
C VAL A 124 17.79 8.75 -3.38
N ASP A 125 16.71 8.18 -2.85
CA ASP A 125 16.14 8.44 -1.54
C ASP A 125 15.80 9.91 -1.30
N ARG A 126 14.83 10.41 -2.07
CA ARG A 126 14.27 11.75 -1.87
C ARG A 126 13.42 11.76 -0.61
N LEU A 127 13.84 12.56 0.35
CA LEU A 127 13.12 12.79 1.59
C LEU A 127 12.08 13.89 1.41
N ASP A 128 10.92 13.70 2.03
CA ASP A 128 9.86 14.69 2.09
C ASP A 128 9.99 15.50 3.37
N LEU A 129 10.38 16.77 3.23
CA LEU A 129 10.51 17.70 4.34
C LEU A 129 9.16 18.40 4.53
N PHE A 130 8.31 17.85 5.40
CA PHE A 130 6.94 18.30 5.57
C PHE A 130 6.81 19.45 6.58
N ALA A 131 7.82 19.69 7.43
CA ALA A 131 7.83 20.80 8.38
C ALA A 131 9.23 21.34 8.67
N GLY A 132 9.33 22.65 8.89
CA GLY A 132 10.59 23.34 9.19
C GLY A 132 11.51 23.50 7.97
N HIS A 133 12.82 23.41 8.19
CA HIS A 133 13.83 23.49 7.13
C HIS A 133 14.91 22.41 7.27
N TRP A 134 15.68 22.18 6.20
CA TRP A 134 16.79 21.21 6.24
C TRP A 134 17.95 21.69 7.14
N ALA A 135 18.64 20.77 7.80
CA ALA A 135 19.78 21.09 8.65
C ALA A 135 20.98 21.57 7.81
N THR A 136 21.39 22.82 8.05
CA THR A 136 22.56 23.44 7.39
C THR A 136 23.61 23.91 8.41
N GLY A 137 23.18 24.20 9.64
CA GLY A 137 24.04 24.61 10.75
C GLY A 137 24.75 23.47 11.49
N ARG A 138 25.56 23.86 12.49
CA ARG A 138 26.32 22.98 13.41
C ARG A 138 25.56 22.64 14.70
N ASP A 139 24.37 23.18 14.87
CA ASP A 139 23.48 22.96 16.01
C ASP A 139 22.07 22.57 15.54
N GLN A 140 21.98 22.03 14.32
CA GLN A 140 20.72 21.75 13.65
C GLN A 140 20.58 20.27 13.35
N ILE A 141 19.41 19.72 13.65
CA ILE A 141 19.05 18.34 13.36
C ILE A 141 17.65 18.29 12.72
N VAL A 142 17.51 17.43 11.72
CA VAL A 142 16.23 17.07 11.13
C VAL A 142 15.90 15.66 11.59
N LEU A 143 14.69 15.45 12.13
CA LEU A 143 14.28 14.14 12.62
C LEU A 143 13.45 13.39 11.58
N ALA A 144 13.64 12.07 11.51
CA ALA A 144 12.79 11.18 10.73
C ALA A 144 11.52 10.86 11.52
N LEU A 145 10.42 11.50 11.15
CA LEU A 145 9.13 11.31 11.81
C LEU A 145 8.00 11.16 10.78
N PRO A 146 6.92 10.44 11.11
CA PRO A 146 5.73 10.44 10.27
C PRO A 146 5.08 11.81 10.22
N ASP A 147 4.55 12.14 9.05
CA ASP A 147 3.74 13.33 8.83
C ASP A 147 2.35 13.16 9.49
N ALA A 148 2.31 13.12 10.82
CA ALA A 148 1.05 12.97 11.54
C ALA A 148 0.35 14.33 11.76
N PRO A 149 -1.00 14.39 11.79
CA PRO A 149 -1.71 15.62 12.14
C PRO A 149 -1.21 16.21 13.46
N GLY A 150 -0.74 17.47 13.43
CA GLY A 150 -0.21 18.16 14.60
C GLY A 150 1.29 17.96 14.86
N MET A 151 2.03 17.15 14.08
CA MET A 151 3.48 17.03 14.22
C MET A 151 4.24 18.28 13.76
N GLY A 152 3.86 18.87 12.63
CA GLY A 152 4.55 20.04 12.08
C GLY A 152 4.25 21.34 12.83
N ASN A 153 3.00 21.56 13.21
CA ASN A 153 2.50 22.85 13.73
C ASN A 153 1.67 22.74 15.02
N GLY A 154 1.60 21.55 15.63
CA GLY A 154 0.80 21.32 16.84
C GLY A 154 1.55 21.59 18.14
N PRO A 155 0.84 21.57 19.28
CA PRO A 155 1.41 21.91 20.60
C PRO A 155 2.48 20.92 21.08
N HIS A 156 2.54 19.72 20.50
CA HIS A 156 3.55 18.70 20.80
C HIS A 156 4.67 18.65 19.74
N SER A 157 4.71 19.59 18.80
CA SER A 157 5.74 19.59 17.76
C SER A 157 7.15 19.60 18.39
N PRO A 158 8.07 18.74 17.91
CA PRO A 158 9.46 18.78 18.36
C PRO A 158 10.24 19.95 17.73
N ILE A 159 9.71 20.64 16.73
CA ILE A 159 10.41 21.74 16.06
C ILE A 159 10.70 22.87 17.06
N GLY A 160 11.93 23.39 17.03
CA GLY A 160 12.43 24.42 17.92
C GLY A 160 12.93 23.91 19.27
N LYS A 161 12.66 22.64 19.64
CA LYS A 161 13.18 22.06 20.88
C LYS A 161 14.69 21.82 20.77
N ARG A 162 15.39 21.98 21.89
CA ARG A 162 16.80 21.64 22.01
C ARG A 162 16.96 20.28 22.66
N ILE A 163 17.76 19.42 22.04
CA ILE A 163 18.07 18.09 22.53
C ILE A 163 19.56 17.99 22.80
N GLN A 164 19.90 17.31 23.89
CA GLN A 164 21.28 17.00 24.23
C GLN A 164 21.55 15.55 23.83
N LEU A 165 22.38 15.37 22.82
CA LEU A 165 22.87 14.06 22.40
C LEU A 165 24.30 13.87 22.95
N PRO A 166 24.66 12.67 23.44
CA PRO A 166 26.02 12.37 23.87
C PRO A 166 27.04 12.66 22.75
N GLY A 167 28.14 13.36 23.09
CA GLY A 167 29.18 13.70 22.12
C GLY A 167 28.86 14.88 21.20
N LEU A 168 27.71 15.54 21.37
CA LEU A 168 27.31 16.71 20.59
C LEU A 168 27.06 17.94 21.46
N VAL A 169 27.13 19.12 20.86
CA VAL A 169 26.55 20.33 21.44
C VAL A 169 25.02 20.21 21.46
N PRO A 170 24.29 20.99 22.29
CA PRO A 170 22.83 21.01 22.23
C PRO A 170 22.34 21.24 20.79
N MET A 171 21.56 20.31 20.26
CA MET A 171 21.03 20.36 18.89
C MET A 171 19.61 20.92 18.92
N THR A 172 19.29 21.86 18.04
CA THR A 172 17.94 22.36 17.81
C THR A 172 17.29 21.56 16.69
N VAL A 173 16.09 21.05 16.95
CA VAL A 173 15.27 20.38 15.92
C VAL A 173 14.73 21.45 14.98
N VAL A 174 15.24 21.51 13.76
CA VAL A 174 14.87 22.56 12.79
C VAL A 174 13.89 22.11 11.73
N GLY A 175 13.70 20.80 11.58
CA GLY A 175 12.79 20.25 10.59
C GLY A 175 12.44 18.80 10.85
N LEU A 176 11.36 18.38 10.21
CA LEU A 176 10.86 17.02 10.23
C LEU A 176 10.77 16.50 8.81
N ALA A 177 11.40 15.37 8.57
CA ALA A 177 11.42 14.75 7.26
C ALA A 177 10.95 13.30 7.32
N SER A 178 10.48 12.85 6.18
CA SER A 178 9.87 11.55 5.96
C SER A 178 10.55 10.88 4.78
N GLY A 179 10.71 9.55 4.83
CA GLY A 179 11.51 8.80 3.87
C GLY A 179 11.05 7.36 3.74
N VAL A 180 10.89 6.90 2.50
CA VAL A 180 10.34 5.57 2.20
C VAL A 180 11.41 4.47 2.31
N SER A 181 12.70 4.81 2.26
CA SER A 181 13.79 3.83 2.29
C SER A 181 14.24 3.43 3.69
N GLY A 182 13.88 4.20 4.72
CA GLY A 182 14.36 3.96 6.10
C GLY A 182 15.88 4.18 6.25
N SER A 183 16.47 5.14 5.52
CA SER A 183 17.92 5.36 5.46
C SER A 183 18.54 5.88 6.76
N ALA A 184 17.83 6.71 7.52
CA ALA A 184 18.32 7.22 8.80
C ALA A 184 17.15 7.60 9.71
N GLN A 185 17.43 7.80 10.99
CA GLN A 185 16.47 8.30 11.97
C GLN A 185 16.63 9.80 12.24
N ALA A 186 17.79 10.36 11.91
CA ALA A 186 18.01 11.80 11.89
C ALA A 186 19.06 12.20 10.85
N TRP A 187 18.99 13.46 10.42
CA TRP A 187 19.94 14.05 9.49
C TRP A 187 20.54 15.35 10.05
N VAL A 188 21.84 15.50 9.83
CA VAL A 188 22.59 16.72 10.18
C VAL A 188 23.39 17.19 8.97
N SER A 189 23.96 18.39 9.05
CA SER A 189 24.83 18.89 7.99
C SER A 189 26.11 18.04 7.87
N PRO A 190 26.74 17.94 6.67
CA PRO A 190 28.00 17.21 6.50
C PRO A 190 29.15 17.75 7.34
N GLN A 191 29.07 19.03 7.75
CA GLN A 191 30.04 19.61 8.67
C GLN A 191 29.81 19.16 10.11
N GLN A 192 28.55 18.99 10.50
CA GLN A 192 28.18 18.58 11.86
C GLN A 192 28.42 17.10 12.11
N ILE A 193 28.15 16.23 11.13
CA ILE A 193 28.43 14.79 11.28
C ILE A 193 29.91 14.51 11.56
N ALA A 194 30.82 15.35 11.09
CA ALA A 194 32.25 15.17 11.32
C ALA A 194 32.63 15.27 12.82
N ALA A 195 31.87 16.04 13.61
CA ALA A 195 32.05 16.15 15.06
C ALA A 195 31.64 14.87 15.80
N LEU A 196 30.80 14.03 15.19
CA LEU A 196 30.41 12.72 15.73
C LEU A 196 31.43 11.62 15.47
N HIS A 197 32.54 11.91 14.79
CA HIS A 197 33.56 10.92 14.40
C HIS A 197 32.95 9.66 13.75
N PRO A 198 32.28 9.81 12.60
CA PRO A 198 31.51 8.74 11.98
C PRO A 198 32.42 7.56 11.65
N THR A 199 32.04 6.38 12.10
CA THR A 199 32.80 5.13 11.91
C THR A 199 32.34 4.35 10.68
N THR A 200 31.24 4.77 10.06
CA THR A 200 30.68 4.11 8.88
C THR A 200 30.30 5.11 7.77
N TYR A 201 30.23 4.59 6.55
CA TYR A 201 29.69 5.28 5.38
C TYR A 201 28.45 4.57 4.88
N GLN A 202 27.41 5.32 4.60
CA GLN A 202 26.19 4.83 3.97
C GLN A 202 26.21 5.10 2.47
N MET A 203 25.92 4.08 1.68
CA MET A 203 25.69 4.17 0.24
C MET A 203 24.30 3.65 -0.10
N LEU A 204 23.58 4.39 -0.93
CA LEU A 204 22.24 4.05 -1.37
C LEU A 204 22.29 3.74 -2.86
N TYR A 205 21.85 2.55 -3.26
CA TYR A 205 21.90 2.09 -4.64
C TYR A 205 20.50 1.82 -5.19
N ARG A 206 20.29 2.17 -6.45
CA ARG A 206 19.20 1.69 -7.29
C ARG A 206 19.78 0.95 -8.49
N PHE A 207 19.46 -0.33 -8.58
CA PHE A 207 19.83 -1.17 -9.72
C PHE A 207 18.82 -1.13 -10.87
N ASP A 208 19.24 -1.56 -12.05
CA ASP A 208 18.38 -1.72 -13.24
C ASP A 208 17.33 -2.83 -13.05
N GLN A 209 17.69 -3.91 -12.34
CA GLN A 209 16.83 -5.06 -12.08
C GLN A 209 16.80 -5.35 -10.59
N ALA A 210 15.68 -5.06 -9.92
CA ALA A 210 15.57 -5.23 -8.48
C ALA A 210 14.28 -5.96 -8.05
N ALA A 211 13.65 -6.70 -8.95
CA ALA A 211 12.34 -7.31 -8.70
C ALA A 211 12.41 -8.50 -7.73
N THR A 212 13.57 -9.16 -7.61
CA THR A 212 13.73 -10.39 -6.81
C THR A 212 14.91 -10.31 -5.86
N ALA A 213 14.85 -11.07 -4.76
CA ALA A 213 15.94 -11.16 -3.79
C ALA A 213 17.25 -11.63 -4.45
N ARG A 214 17.17 -12.58 -5.38
CA ARG A 214 18.34 -13.10 -6.11
C ARG A 214 19.04 -12.01 -6.92
N GLN A 215 18.28 -11.17 -7.62
CA GLN A 215 18.84 -10.03 -8.36
C GLN A 215 19.52 -9.04 -7.42
N ILE A 216 18.86 -8.66 -6.32
CA ILE A 216 19.42 -7.73 -5.35
C ILE A 216 20.71 -8.28 -4.73
N THR A 217 20.76 -9.56 -4.36
CA THR A 217 21.97 -10.19 -3.82
C THR A 217 23.10 -10.21 -4.85
N ALA A 218 22.80 -10.53 -6.11
CA ALA A 218 23.80 -10.53 -7.18
C ALA A 218 24.37 -9.12 -7.43
N ASP A 219 23.51 -8.11 -7.53
CA ASP A 219 23.92 -6.72 -7.74
C ASP A 219 24.67 -6.15 -6.53
N THR A 220 24.25 -6.49 -5.31
CA THR A 220 24.97 -6.11 -4.08
C THR A 220 26.37 -6.70 -4.08
N ALA A 221 26.52 -7.99 -4.41
CA ALA A 221 27.83 -8.63 -4.52
C ALA A 221 28.70 -7.96 -5.60
N ALA A 222 28.11 -7.60 -6.76
CA ALA A 222 28.79 -6.95 -7.86
C ALA A 222 29.31 -5.54 -7.50
N VAL A 223 28.53 -4.73 -6.77
CA VAL A 223 28.99 -3.39 -6.34
C VAL A 223 30.05 -3.46 -5.24
N THR A 224 30.03 -4.50 -4.40
CA THR A 224 31.06 -4.71 -3.36
C THR A 224 32.30 -5.45 -3.86
N ALA A 225 32.28 -6.00 -5.07
CA ALA A 225 33.38 -6.78 -5.61
C ALA A 225 34.66 -5.95 -5.74
N GLY A 226 35.73 -6.40 -5.08
CA GLY A 226 37.03 -5.70 -5.06
C GLY A 226 37.19 -4.68 -3.94
N LEU A 227 36.19 -4.50 -3.07
CA LEU A 227 36.40 -3.86 -1.77
C LEU A 227 37.09 -4.83 -0.80
N PRO A 228 37.85 -4.32 0.18
CA PRO A 228 38.44 -5.14 1.24
C PRO A 228 37.40 -6.04 1.93
N SER A 229 37.79 -7.26 2.27
CA SER A 229 36.92 -8.21 2.97
C SER A 229 36.42 -7.64 4.30
N GLY A 230 35.12 -7.81 4.56
CA GLY A 230 34.48 -7.29 5.77
C GLY A 230 34.37 -5.76 5.82
N SER A 231 34.46 -5.08 4.67
CA SER A 231 34.15 -3.65 4.55
C SER A 231 32.66 -3.36 4.56
N LEU A 232 31.83 -4.25 4.00
CA LEU A 232 30.37 -4.17 4.12
C LEU A 232 29.95 -4.66 5.51
N VAL A 233 29.50 -3.74 6.36
CA VAL A 233 29.07 -4.02 7.74
C VAL A 233 27.63 -4.51 7.76
N ALA A 234 26.75 -3.82 7.02
CA ALA A 234 25.35 -4.14 6.94
C ALA A 234 24.80 -3.76 5.55
N HIS A 235 23.74 -4.44 5.13
CA HIS A 235 22.94 -3.99 4.00
C HIS A 235 21.46 -4.27 4.26
N GLN A 236 20.60 -3.37 3.81
CA GLN A 236 19.16 -3.52 3.88
C GLN A 236 18.57 -3.46 2.47
N SER A 237 17.76 -4.45 2.15
CA SER A 237 17.03 -4.52 0.88
C SER A 237 15.65 -3.87 1.01
N TYR A 238 15.22 -3.15 -0.01
CA TYR A 238 13.86 -2.63 -0.03
C TYR A 238 12.80 -3.74 -0.02
N LEU A 239 13.12 -4.96 -0.45
CA LEU A 239 12.19 -6.10 -0.39
C LEU A 239 11.91 -6.53 1.05
N THR A 240 12.91 -6.46 1.95
CA THR A 240 12.70 -6.77 3.37
C THR A 240 11.89 -5.67 4.03
N LEU A 241 12.17 -4.40 3.69
CA LEU A 241 11.35 -3.27 4.14
C LEU A 241 9.91 -3.38 3.65
N LYS A 242 9.71 -3.70 2.36
CA LYS A 242 8.38 -3.93 1.77
C LYS A 242 7.64 -5.06 2.49
N ALA A 243 8.31 -6.16 2.80
CA ALA A 243 7.72 -7.28 3.53
C ALA A 243 7.34 -6.90 4.97
N GLN A 244 8.14 -6.07 5.66
CA GLN A 244 7.82 -5.56 7.00
C GLN A 244 6.64 -4.58 6.99
N VAL A 245 6.59 -3.70 6.00
CA VAL A 245 5.45 -2.79 5.81
C VAL A 245 4.18 -3.60 5.50
N ALA A 246 4.29 -4.63 4.66
CA ALA A 246 3.17 -5.49 4.31
C ALA A 246 2.71 -6.40 5.46
N SER A 247 3.60 -6.84 6.37
CA SER A 247 3.28 -7.83 7.41
C SER A 247 2.29 -7.33 8.47
N LYS A 248 2.30 -6.03 8.79
CA LYS A 248 1.36 -5.44 9.77
C LYS A 248 -0.11 -5.50 9.27
N PRO A 249 -0.46 -5.03 8.05
CA PRO A 249 -1.78 -5.25 7.47
C PRO A 249 -2.09 -6.73 7.15
N ASN A 250 -1.08 -7.54 6.81
CA ASN A 250 -1.29 -8.93 6.38
C ASN A 250 -1.91 -9.84 7.45
N ALA A 251 -1.90 -9.46 8.73
CA ALA A 251 -2.59 -10.21 9.77
C ALA A 251 -4.11 -10.24 9.56
N PHE A 252 -4.70 -9.17 9.01
CA PHE A 252 -6.15 -9.04 8.82
C PHE A 252 -6.62 -9.43 7.41
N VAL A 253 -5.71 -9.41 6.42
CA VAL A 253 -6.02 -9.76 5.02
C VAL A 253 -6.68 -11.15 4.90
N PRO A 254 -6.19 -12.23 5.55
CA PRO A 254 -6.82 -13.56 5.47
C PRO A 254 -8.26 -13.57 6.00
N PHE A 255 -8.55 -12.85 7.08
CA PHE A 255 -9.90 -12.76 7.65
C PHE A 255 -10.85 -12.03 6.70
N LEU A 256 -10.41 -10.90 6.13
CA LEU A 256 -11.21 -10.12 5.18
C LEU A 256 -11.42 -10.88 3.86
N MET A 257 -10.42 -11.63 3.40
CA MET A 257 -10.55 -12.53 2.26
C MET A 257 -11.55 -13.67 2.54
N ALA A 258 -11.47 -14.30 3.72
CA ALA A 258 -12.40 -15.35 4.11
C ALA A 258 -13.85 -14.84 4.17
N PHE A 259 -14.09 -13.67 4.78
CA PHE A 259 -15.41 -13.03 4.80
C PHE A 259 -15.89 -12.63 3.39
N GLY A 260 -15.00 -12.13 2.54
CA GLY A 260 -15.31 -11.84 1.14
C GLY A 260 -15.74 -13.08 0.35
N ILE A 261 -15.00 -14.19 0.48
CA ILE A 261 -15.31 -15.48 -0.15
C ILE A 261 -16.63 -16.03 0.39
N LEU A 262 -16.84 -16.00 1.71
CA LEU A 262 -18.09 -16.45 2.32
C LEU A 262 -19.28 -15.63 1.83
N GLY A 263 -19.11 -14.31 1.74
CA GLY A 263 -20.12 -13.39 1.18
C GLY A 263 -20.43 -13.68 -0.29
N LEU A 264 -19.43 -14.08 -1.08
CA LEU A 264 -19.62 -14.51 -2.47
C LEU A 264 -20.38 -15.85 -2.56
N LEU A 265 -20.01 -16.83 -1.73
CA LEU A 265 -20.69 -18.13 -1.67
C LEU A 265 -22.16 -17.97 -1.29
N VAL A 266 -22.46 -17.14 -0.29
CA VAL A 266 -23.83 -16.81 0.11
C VAL A 266 -24.58 -16.12 -1.04
N ALA A 267 -23.91 -15.23 -1.78
CA ALA A 267 -24.51 -14.59 -2.96
C ALA A 267 -24.92 -15.62 -4.02
N VAL A 268 -23.98 -16.53 -4.36
CA VAL A 268 -24.21 -17.60 -5.34
C VAL A 268 -25.36 -18.51 -4.88
N LEU A 269 -25.38 -18.92 -3.62
CA LEU A 269 -26.42 -19.77 -3.06
C LEU A 269 -27.79 -19.10 -3.12
N ILE A 270 -27.89 -17.82 -2.73
CA ILE A 270 -29.16 -17.08 -2.78
C ILE A 270 -29.62 -16.90 -4.21
N VAL A 271 -28.73 -16.51 -5.13
CA VAL A 271 -29.06 -16.39 -6.56
C VAL A 271 -29.59 -17.74 -7.07
N ALA A 272 -28.85 -18.82 -6.90
CA ALA A 272 -29.26 -20.15 -7.35
C ALA A 272 -30.62 -20.56 -6.78
N ASN A 273 -30.85 -20.41 -5.47
CA ASN A 273 -32.13 -20.74 -4.84
C ASN A 273 -33.27 -19.86 -5.35
N VAL A 274 -33.01 -18.57 -5.56
CA VAL A 274 -33.99 -17.63 -6.10
C VAL A 274 -34.31 -17.95 -7.56
N VAL A 275 -33.33 -18.30 -8.39
CA VAL A 275 -33.53 -18.71 -9.79
C VAL A 275 -34.35 -20.00 -9.83
N SER A 276 -33.93 -21.04 -9.11
CA SER A 276 -34.65 -22.32 -9.01
C SER A 276 -36.09 -22.10 -8.54
N GLY A 277 -36.29 -21.30 -7.50
CA GLY A 277 -37.63 -20.92 -7.03
C GLY A 277 -38.44 -20.16 -8.10
N ALA A 278 -37.79 -19.31 -8.92
CA ALA A 278 -38.44 -18.62 -10.05
C ALA A 278 -38.93 -19.57 -11.13
N VAL A 279 -38.10 -20.55 -11.47
CA VAL A 279 -38.34 -21.56 -12.51
C VAL A 279 -39.45 -22.49 -12.05
N VAL A 280 -39.35 -23.01 -10.82
CA VAL A 280 -40.35 -23.90 -10.22
C VAL A 280 -41.70 -23.20 -10.06
N SER A 281 -41.74 -22.00 -9.47
CA SER A 281 -42.98 -21.21 -9.41
C SER A 281 -43.47 -20.73 -10.78
N GLY A 282 -42.60 -20.78 -11.78
CA GLY A 282 -42.82 -20.29 -13.14
C GLY A 282 -43.33 -21.34 -14.12
N PHE A 283 -43.45 -22.62 -13.74
CA PHE A 283 -43.79 -23.71 -14.67
C PHE A 283 -45.02 -23.42 -15.53
N ARG A 284 -46.11 -22.92 -14.94
CA ARG A 284 -47.32 -22.53 -15.68
C ARG A 284 -47.05 -21.41 -16.69
N HIS A 285 -46.20 -20.46 -16.34
CA HIS A 285 -45.84 -19.33 -17.21
C HIS A 285 -44.90 -19.75 -18.35
N ILE A 286 -43.96 -20.66 -18.06
CA ILE A 286 -43.09 -21.30 -19.07
C ILE A 286 -43.95 -22.07 -20.09
N GLY A 287 -44.96 -22.80 -19.61
CA GLY A 287 -45.93 -23.49 -20.45
C GLY A 287 -46.70 -22.53 -21.37
N VAL A 288 -47.18 -21.41 -20.84
CA VAL A 288 -47.88 -20.36 -21.63
C VAL A 288 -46.96 -19.72 -22.67
N LEU A 289 -45.70 -19.45 -22.33
CA LEU A 289 -44.74 -18.89 -23.30
C LEU A 289 -44.44 -19.88 -24.43
N LYS A 290 -44.23 -21.16 -24.11
CA LYS A 290 -44.03 -22.21 -25.13
C LYS A 290 -45.27 -22.40 -26.00
N SER A 291 -46.49 -22.34 -25.44
CA SER A 291 -47.73 -22.43 -26.24
C SER A 291 -47.94 -21.23 -27.16
N LEU A 292 -47.34 -20.08 -26.85
CA LEU A 292 -47.32 -18.89 -27.71
C LEU A 292 -46.20 -18.94 -28.77
N GLY A 293 -45.45 -20.04 -28.87
CA GLY A 293 -44.41 -20.25 -29.87
C GLY A 293 -42.99 -19.84 -29.44
N PHE A 294 -42.74 -19.56 -28.15
CA PHE A 294 -41.38 -19.30 -27.69
C PHE A 294 -40.55 -20.58 -27.71
N THR A 295 -39.31 -20.49 -28.21
CA THR A 295 -38.36 -21.60 -28.14
C THR A 295 -37.79 -21.75 -26.71
N PRO A 296 -37.29 -22.94 -26.32
CA PRO A 296 -36.67 -23.14 -25.01
C PRO A 296 -35.60 -22.10 -24.67
N ASN A 297 -34.73 -21.77 -25.63
CA ASN A 297 -33.68 -20.76 -25.47
C ASN A 297 -34.26 -19.35 -25.26
N GLN A 298 -35.40 -19.03 -25.84
CA GLN A 298 -36.06 -17.73 -25.63
C GLN A 298 -36.67 -17.62 -24.23
N VAL A 299 -37.17 -18.73 -23.66
CA VAL A 299 -37.67 -18.74 -22.28
C VAL A 299 -36.51 -18.56 -21.29
N VAL A 300 -35.42 -19.30 -21.49
CA VAL A 300 -34.18 -19.16 -20.70
C VAL A 300 -33.66 -17.72 -20.76
N ALA A 301 -33.62 -17.11 -21.96
CA ALA A 301 -33.23 -15.72 -22.14
C ALA A 301 -34.11 -14.73 -21.36
N VAL A 302 -35.44 -14.95 -21.27
CA VAL A 302 -36.34 -14.08 -20.49
C VAL A 302 -35.97 -14.11 -19.00
N TYR A 303 -35.72 -15.30 -18.45
CA TYR A 303 -35.35 -15.48 -17.04
C TYR A 303 -33.94 -14.96 -16.75
N LEU A 304 -32.96 -15.25 -17.61
CA LEU A 304 -31.61 -14.70 -17.52
C LEU A 304 -31.63 -13.17 -17.48
N VAL A 305 -32.38 -12.52 -18.37
CA VAL A 305 -32.51 -11.05 -18.37
C VAL A 305 -33.18 -10.56 -17.08
N MET A 306 -34.21 -11.26 -16.58
CA MET A 306 -34.89 -10.89 -15.34
C MET A 306 -33.97 -10.94 -14.11
N ILE A 307 -32.95 -11.80 -14.11
CA ILE A 307 -31.96 -11.95 -13.04
C ILE A 307 -30.77 -11.00 -13.26
N CYS A 308 -30.30 -10.88 -14.50
CA CYS A 308 -29.15 -10.04 -14.84
C CYS A 308 -29.42 -8.57 -14.52
N VAL A 309 -30.60 -8.03 -14.89
CA VAL A 309 -30.90 -6.61 -14.68
C VAL A 309 -30.75 -6.15 -13.21
N PRO A 310 -31.41 -6.79 -12.21
CA PRO A 310 -31.21 -6.42 -10.81
C PRO A 310 -29.81 -6.76 -10.29
N ALA A 311 -29.17 -7.82 -10.81
CA ALA A 311 -27.81 -8.15 -10.41
C ALA A 311 -26.79 -7.12 -10.90
N THR A 312 -26.87 -6.65 -12.14
CA THR A 312 -25.99 -5.59 -12.65
C THR A 312 -26.24 -4.29 -11.91
N ALA A 313 -27.50 -3.93 -11.66
CA ALA A 313 -27.84 -2.75 -10.87
C ALA A 313 -27.30 -2.84 -9.43
N GLY A 314 -27.48 -4.00 -8.78
CA GLY A 314 -26.93 -4.28 -7.46
C GLY A 314 -25.40 -4.23 -7.44
N ALA A 315 -24.74 -4.79 -8.45
CA ALA A 315 -23.28 -4.78 -8.56
C ALA A 315 -22.72 -3.37 -8.74
N LEU A 316 -23.32 -2.56 -9.61
CA LEU A 316 -22.92 -1.16 -9.80
C LEU A 316 -23.14 -0.33 -8.53
N ALA A 317 -24.32 -0.44 -7.91
CA ALA A 317 -24.64 0.26 -6.68
C ALA A 317 -23.74 -0.20 -5.52
N GLY A 318 -23.51 -1.51 -5.38
CA GLY A 318 -22.63 -2.08 -4.37
C GLY A 318 -21.17 -1.70 -4.57
N THR A 319 -20.71 -1.60 -5.82
CA THR A 319 -19.37 -1.10 -6.13
C THR A 319 -19.22 0.37 -5.75
N ALA A 320 -20.21 1.20 -6.08
CA ALA A 320 -20.22 2.63 -5.73
C ALA A 320 -20.28 2.85 -4.21
N LEU A 321 -21.17 2.15 -3.50
CA LEU A 321 -21.27 2.20 -2.05
C LEU A 321 -20.00 1.64 -1.38
N GLY A 322 -19.44 0.56 -1.91
CA GLY A 322 -18.16 0.01 -1.46
C GLY A 322 -17.02 1.01 -1.60
N ALA A 323 -16.99 1.81 -2.67
CA ALA A 323 -16.00 2.88 -2.81
C ALA A 323 -16.14 3.97 -1.73
N VAL A 324 -17.37 4.28 -1.30
CA VAL A 324 -17.64 5.25 -0.23
C VAL A 324 -17.29 4.67 1.14
N VAL A 325 -17.70 3.43 1.42
CA VAL A 325 -17.51 2.75 2.72
C VAL A 325 -16.06 2.30 2.93
N ALA A 326 -15.33 1.94 1.87
CA ALA A 326 -13.94 1.55 1.97
C ALA A 326 -13.06 2.70 2.47
N ARG A 327 -13.34 3.95 2.10
CA ARG A 327 -12.53 5.11 2.52
C ARG A 327 -12.41 5.27 4.05
N PRO A 328 -13.50 5.37 4.84
CA PRO A 328 -13.40 5.49 6.28
C PRO A 328 -12.84 4.22 6.93
N LEU A 329 -13.19 3.03 6.41
CA LEU A 329 -12.64 1.77 6.93
C LEU A 329 -11.12 1.68 6.74
N LEU A 330 -10.63 2.04 5.56
CA LEU A 330 -9.19 2.11 5.29
C LEU A 330 -8.54 3.16 6.19
N HIS A 331 -9.15 4.35 6.34
CA HIS A 331 -8.63 5.35 7.28
C HIS A 331 -8.50 4.80 8.71
N VAL A 332 -9.50 4.06 9.23
CA VAL A 332 -9.44 3.49 10.59
C VAL A 332 -8.40 2.37 10.69
N VAL A 333 -8.31 1.49 9.70
CA VAL A 333 -7.31 0.39 9.68
C VAL A 333 -5.88 0.95 9.61
N PHE A 334 -5.67 2.04 8.88
CA PHE A 334 -4.36 2.67 8.72
C PHE A 334 -4.06 3.75 9.77
N GLN A 335 -5.05 4.24 10.52
CA GLN A 335 -4.85 5.20 11.63
C GLN A 335 -4.07 4.62 12.81
N GLY A 336 -4.02 3.29 12.96
CA GLY A 336 -3.23 2.60 13.99
C GLY A 336 -2.00 1.86 13.44
N ALA A 337 -1.85 1.78 12.12
CA ALA A 337 -0.66 1.21 11.50
C ALA A 337 0.33 2.35 11.24
N ASP A 338 1.10 2.74 12.28
CA ASP A 338 2.34 3.48 12.09
C ASP A 338 3.25 2.64 11.17
N LEU A 339 3.16 2.90 9.87
CA LEU A 339 4.00 2.32 8.82
C LEU A 339 5.32 3.11 8.69
N GLY A 340 5.77 3.74 9.78
CA GLY A 340 6.86 4.69 9.76
C GLY A 340 6.46 6.00 9.09
N THR A 341 7.42 6.69 8.49
CA THR A 341 7.35 8.13 8.21
C THR A 341 6.42 8.56 7.06
N VAL A 342 5.69 7.64 6.43
CA VAL A 342 5.03 7.90 5.14
C VAL A 342 3.51 7.94 5.28
N ASN A 343 2.92 9.11 5.05
CA ASN A 343 1.48 9.27 4.90
C ASN A 343 0.99 8.64 3.60
N VAL A 344 0.34 7.48 3.71
CA VAL A 344 -0.33 6.86 2.57
C VAL A 344 -1.78 7.34 2.55
N THR A 345 -2.15 8.16 1.57
CA THR A 345 -3.57 8.31 1.21
C THR A 345 -3.99 7.06 0.43
N PRO A 346 -4.82 6.16 1.00
CA PRO A 346 -5.14 4.89 0.36
C PRO A 346 -6.06 5.12 -0.84
N THR A 347 -5.50 5.17 -2.05
CA THR A 347 -6.27 5.19 -3.29
C THR A 347 -6.39 3.78 -3.84
N ILE A 348 -7.63 3.27 -3.87
CA ILE A 348 -7.96 1.99 -4.49
C ILE A 348 -7.78 2.12 -6.01
N GLY A 349 -7.01 1.23 -6.61
CA GLY A 349 -6.81 1.15 -8.06
C GLY A 349 -8.12 0.96 -8.82
N SER A 350 -8.23 1.60 -9.99
CA SER A 350 -9.43 1.51 -10.85
C SER A 350 -9.76 0.07 -11.29
N TRP A 351 -8.76 -0.81 -11.31
CA TRP A 351 -8.90 -2.24 -11.62
C TRP A 351 -9.82 -2.97 -10.64
N VAL A 352 -9.84 -2.59 -9.36
CA VAL A 352 -10.70 -3.19 -8.33
C VAL A 352 -12.18 -2.93 -8.62
N TYR A 353 -12.49 -1.71 -9.04
CA TYR A 353 -13.85 -1.34 -9.40
C TYR A 353 -14.29 -2.02 -10.69
N ALA A 354 -13.40 -2.08 -11.69
CA ALA A 354 -13.68 -2.76 -12.96
C ALA A 354 -13.89 -4.28 -12.77
N SER A 355 -13.03 -4.94 -11.99
CA SER A 355 -13.13 -6.37 -11.73
C SER A 355 -14.38 -6.72 -10.94
N THR A 356 -14.78 -5.91 -9.96
CA THR A 356 -16.01 -6.14 -9.18
C THR A 356 -17.27 -5.88 -10.02
N ALA A 357 -17.30 -4.76 -10.75
CA ALA A 357 -18.46 -4.38 -11.57
C ALA A 357 -18.72 -5.34 -12.74
N LEU A 358 -17.67 -5.95 -13.31
CA LEU A 358 -17.79 -6.93 -14.40
C LEU A 358 -17.87 -8.37 -13.90
N GLY A 359 -17.10 -8.71 -12.86
CA GLY A 359 -17.00 -10.06 -12.32
C GLY A 359 -18.28 -10.54 -11.64
N MET A 360 -18.95 -9.67 -10.87
CA MET A 360 -20.17 -10.06 -10.15
C MET A 360 -21.33 -10.42 -11.08
N PRO A 361 -21.64 -9.63 -12.13
CA PRO A 361 -22.62 -10.05 -13.14
C PRO A 361 -22.24 -11.37 -13.82
N ALA A 362 -20.96 -11.61 -14.11
CA ALA A 362 -20.52 -12.86 -14.73
C ALA A 362 -20.75 -14.07 -13.81
N VAL A 363 -20.44 -13.94 -12.51
CA VAL A 363 -20.72 -14.99 -11.50
C VAL A 363 -22.21 -15.27 -11.40
N VAL A 364 -23.04 -14.23 -11.42
CA VAL A 364 -24.51 -14.37 -11.38
C VAL A 364 -25.03 -15.09 -12.62
N VAL A 365 -24.53 -14.74 -13.82
CA VAL A 365 -24.88 -15.43 -15.06
C VAL A 365 -24.51 -16.91 -14.98
N LEU A 366 -23.28 -17.23 -14.56
CA LEU A 366 -22.82 -18.60 -14.41
C LEU A 366 -23.66 -19.39 -13.41
N ALA A 367 -23.98 -18.79 -12.25
CA ALA A 367 -24.84 -19.42 -11.24
C ALA A 367 -26.28 -19.59 -11.72
N ALA A 368 -26.79 -18.68 -12.55
CA ALA A 368 -28.12 -18.76 -13.14
C ALA A 368 -28.22 -19.73 -14.31
N LEU A 369 -27.11 -20.13 -14.94
CA LEU A 369 -27.11 -21.10 -16.04
C LEU A 369 -27.29 -22.56 -15.57
N ILE A 370 -26.94 -22.87 -14.31
CA ILE A 370 -27.05 -24.23 -13.76
C ILE A 370 -28.53 -24.69 -13.60
N PRO A 371 -29.45 -23.84 -13.10
CA PRO A 371 -30.86 -24.21 -12.91
C PRO A 371 -31.82 -23.74 -14.02
N ALA A 372 -31.35 -23.01 -15.04
CA ALA A 372 -32.19 -22.36 -16.05
C ALA A 372 -32.72 -23.29 -17.15
#